data_AF-A0A8I0L8W2-F1
#
_entry.id   AF-A0A8I0L8W2-F1
#
_cell.length_a   1.000
_cell.length_b   1.000
_cell.length_c   1.000
_cell.angle_alpha   90.00
_cell.angle_beta   90.00
_cell.angle_gamma   90.00
#
_symmetry.space_group_name_H-M   'P 1'
#
loop_
_entity.id
_entity.type
_entity.pdbx_description
1 polymer ?
#
loop_
_entity_poly.entity_id
_entity_poly.type
_entity_poly.pdbx_seq_one_letter_code
_entity_poly.pdbx_strand_id
1 'polypeptide(L)' 'MQQMTQQPLNDAQLDRLGDFLEGVGAPAMNLEMLDGFFAALICGPET' A
#
# COMPACT_ATOMS: atom_id res chain seq x y z
N MET A 1 15.17 -12.05 -12.16
CA MET A 1 14.31 -11.00 -11.56
C MET A 1 14.35 -11.24 -10.07
N GLN A 2 14.89 -10.30 -9.30
CA GLN A 2 15.06 -10.49 -7.85
C GLN A 2 13.67 -10.69 -7.22
N GLN A 3 13.48 -11.76 -6.43
CA GLN A 3 12.29 -11.93 -5.60
C GLN A 3 12.26 -10.78 -4.59
N MET A 4 11.55 -9.70 -4.93
CA MET A 4 11.17 -8.68 -3.97
C MET A 4 10.19 -9.34 -2.99
N THR A 5 10.69 -9.62 -1.78
CA THR A 5 9.96 -9.93 -0.54
C THR A 5 8.47 -10.23 -0.70
N GLN A 6 8.12 -11.52 -0.80
CA GLN A 6 6.72 -11.99 -0.70
C GLN A 6 6.20 -12.03 0.75
N GLN A 7 6.89 -11.35 1.69
CA GLN A 7 6.45 -11.32 3.08
C GLN A 7 5.53 -10.12 3.27
N PRO A 8 4.31 -10.32 3.81
CA PRO A 8 3.46 -9.22 4.25
C PRO A 8 4.22 -8.31 5.21
N LEU A 9 3.91 -7.01 5.15
CA LEU A 9 4.34 -6.08 6.18
C LEU A 9 3.72 -6.50 7.51
N ASN A 10 4.50 -6.45 8.59
CA ASN A 10 3.95 -6.56 9.94
C ASN A 10 3.32 -5.23 10.38
N ASP A 11 2.59 -5.27 11.49
CA ASP A 11 1.85 -4.10 12.03
C ASP A 11 2.75 -2.87 12.20
N ALA A 12 3.93 -3.02 12.80
CA ALA A 12 4.86 -1.90 12.99
C ALA A 12 5.39 -1.31 11.67
N GLN A 13 5.47 -2.13 10.61
CA GLN A 13 5.84 -1.66 9.28
C GLN A 13 4.67 -0.95 8.58
N LEU A 14 3.43 -1.40 8.81
CA LEU A 14 2.22 -0.73 8.33
C LEU A 14 2.02 0.62 9.02
N ASP A 15 2.21 0.69 10.33
CA ASP A 15 2.15 1.94 11.11
C ASP A 15 3.15 2.97 10.56
N ARG A 16 4.41 2.55 10.35
CA ARG A 16 5.44 3.42 9.77
C ARG A 16 5.08 3.91 8.36
N LEU A 17 4.43 3.07 7.56
CA LEU A 17 3.97 3.46 6.23
C LEU A 17 2.80 4.46 6.32
N GLY A 18 1.89 4.27 7.26
CA GLY A 18 0.82 5.22 7.57
C GLY A 18 1.39 6.60 7.94
N ASP A 19 2.28 6.65 8.93
CA ASP A 19 2.95 7.87 9.37
C ASP A 19 3.66 8.59 8.21
N PHE A 20 4.30 7.82 7.31
CA PHE A 20 4.95 8.37 6.13
C PHE A 20 3.94 9.03 5.18
N LEU A 21 2.84 8.34 4.85
CA LEU A 21 1.81 8.85 3.94
C LEU A 21 1.12 10.09 4.52
N GLU A 22 0.84 10.09 5.82
CA GLU A 22 0.30 11.26 6.52
C GLU A 22 1.29 12.44 6.48
N GLY A 23 2.58 12.18 6.68
CA GLY A 23 3.64 13.20 6.61
C GLY A 23 3.82 13.82 5.22
N VAL A 24 3.46 13.12 4.15
CA VAL A 24 3.44 13.69 2.78
C VAL A 24 2.31 14.73 2.64
N GLY A 25 1.21 14.56 3.37
CA GLY A 25 0.05 15.45 3.31
C GLY A 25 -0.67 15.42 1.96
N ALA A 26 -1.60 16.34 1.74
CA ALA A 26 -2.35 16.37 0.49
C ALA A 26 -1.41 16.64 -0.71
N PRO A 27 -1.46 15.83 -1.80
CA PRO A 27 -2.55 14.94 -2.22
C PRO A 27 -2.32 13.43 -1.99
N ALA A 28 -1.52 13.02 -1.00
CA ALA A 28 -1.26 11.61 -0.74
C ALA A 28 -2.53 10.83 -0.33
N MET A 29 -2.60 9.57 -0.75
CA MET A 29 -3.55 8.58 -0.23
C MET A 29 -3.10 8.13 1.16
N ASN A 30 -4.05 7.89 2.07
CA ASN A 30 -3.77 7.16 3.31
C ASN A 30 -3.63 5.66 3.04
N LEU A 31 -3.29 4.89 4.08
CA LEU A 31 -3.01 3.47 3.96
C LEU A 31 -4.22 2.68 3.46
N GLU A 32 -5.43 3.01 3.91
CA GLU A 32 -6.67 2.34 3.53
C GLU A 32 -7.06 2.62 2.07
N MET A 33 -6.87 3.86 1.60
CA MET A 33 -7.10 4.20 0.20
C MET A 33 -6.08 3.51 -0.71
N LEU A 34 -4.83 3.41 -0.28
CA LEU A 34 -3.78 2.71 -1.01
C LEU A 34 -4.08 1.19 -1.11
N ASP A 35 -4.52 0.57 -0.02
CA ASP A 35 -4.94 -0.84 0.01
C ASP A 35 -6.09 -1.09 -0.97
N GLY A 36 -7.14 -0.27 -0.90
CA GLY A 36 -8.28 -0.37 -1.81
C GLY A 36 -7.90 -0.17 -3.28
N PHE A 37 -6.98 0.76 -3.57
CA PHE A 37 -6.47 0.99 -4.93
C PHE A 37 -5.72 -0.24 -5.47
N PHE A 38 -4.84 -0.84 -4.68
CA PHE A 38 -4.13 -2.06 -5.08
C PHE A 38 -5.06 -3.25 -5.23
N ALA A 39 -6.02 -3.43 -4.33
CA ALA A 39 -7.05 -4.45 -4.47
C ALA A 39 -7.83 -4.29 -5.79
N ALA A 40 -8.23 -3.07 -6.14
CA ALA A 40 -8.91 -2.79 -7.41
C ALA A 40 -8.04 -3.08 -8.65
N LEU A 41 -6.74 -2.78 -8.60
CA LEU A 41 -5.82 -3.11 -9.70
C LEU A 41 -5.63 -4.61 -9.88
N ILE A 42 -5.53 -5.36 -8.78
CA ILE A 42 -5.34 -6.82 -8.81
C ILE A 42 -6.64 -7.53 -9.23
N CYS A 43 -7.78 -7.07 -8.73
CA CYS A 43 -9.09 -7.66 -9.00
C CYS A 43 -9.75 -7.10 -10.28
N GLY A 44 -9.05 -6.26 -11.04
CA GLY A 44 -9.55 -5.74 -12.32
C GLY A 44 -9.87 -6.87 -13.29
N PRO A 45 -10.80 -6.65 -14.24
CA PRO A 45 -11.13 -7.67 -15.24
C PRO A 45 -9.87 -8.06 -16.01
N GLU A 46 -9.62 -9.36 -16.16
CA GLU A 46 -8.65 -9.85 -17.13
C GLU A 46 -9.14 -9.40 -18.53
N THR A 47 -8.35 -8.57 -19.21
CA THR A 47 -8.61 -8.18 -20.61
C THR A 47 -8.23 -9.28 -21.57
#